data_AF-A0A3D4HEJ4-F1
#
_entry.id   AF-A0A3D4HEJ4-F1
#
_cell.length_a   1.000
_cell.length_b   1.000
_cell.length_c   1.000
_cell.angle_alpha   90.00
_cell.angle_beta   90.00
_cell.angle_gamma   90.00
#
_symmetry.space_group_name_H-M   'P 1'
#
loop_
_entity.id
_entity.type
_entity.pdbx_description
1 polymer ?
#
loop_
_entity_poly.entity_id
_entity_poly.type
_entity_poly.pdbx_seq_one_letter_code
_entity_poly.pdbx_strand_id
1 'polypeptide(L)'
;MTNTKSVNPFIGEQLDEEIEAKNNLTYWFPILEKIKMRVPKTIIVHTGGVDLLKLLDGEIPEGYMQFHKRLLDAIKQIGFPCFLRSGMTSDKHSWKNSCFITAESDLKNHLRTIIETSVMANISGYPFDISFWAIREFIKTEPLFYAFEEMPITKERRIFIKNGEVLCNHPYWPDEAFESYKHKIPDYEAKLKELQSLTEDEERELNLMAKYIGRFFKGFWSVDFLRNIDGNWFCTDMATGERSYHYSDCKKF
;
A
#
# COMPACT_ATOMS: atom_id res chain seq x y z
N MET A 1 -18.67 2.33 -33.23
CA MET A 1 -17.97 1.68 -32.10
C MET A 1 -16.75 2.50 -31.79
N THR A 2 -16.91 3.53 -30.97
CA THR A 2 -15.85 4.47 -30.61
C THR A 2 -15.22 4.03 -29.30
N ASN A 3 -13.90 3.88 -29.38
CA ASN A 3 -12.97 3.40 -28.37
C ASN A 3 -12.80 4.46 -27.27
N THR A 4 -13.50 4.33 -26.14
CA THR A 4 -13.25 5.17 -24.95
C THR A 4 -12.12 4.55 -24.15
N LYS A 5 -10.88 4.80 -24.56
CA LYS A 5 -9.74 4.69 -23.66
C LYS A 5 -9.91 5.73 -22.56
N SER A 6 -9.96 5.30 -21.30
CA SER A 6 -9.85 6.18 -20.14
C SER A 6 -8.42 6.75 -20.10
N VAL A 7 -8.24 7.89 -20.78
CA VAL A 7 -7.01 8.67 -20.65
C VAL A 7 -7.11 9.39 -19.32
N ASN A 8 -6.24 9.02 -18.38
CA ASN A 8 -6.04 9.76 -17.13
C ASN A 8 -5.67 11.21 -17.50
N PRO A 9 -6.48 12.24 -17.16
CA PRO A 9 -6.32 13.60 -17.70
C PRO A 9 -5.11 14.36 -17.12
N PHE A 10 -4.33 13.76 -16.22
CA PHE A 10 -3.24 14.42 -15.50
C PHE A 10 -1.85 14.22 -16.12
N ILE A 11 -1.75 14.28 -17.46
CA ILE A 11 -0.43 14.41 -18.11
C ILE A 11 -0.09 15.91 -18.16
N GLY A 12 0.68 16.39 -17.17
CA GLY A 12 1.42 17.64 -17.29
C GLY A 12 1.14 18.75 -16.27
N GLU A 13 0.36 18.52 -15.22
CA GLU A 13 0.27 19.50 -14.12
C GLU A 13 1.38 19.28 -13.10
N GLN A 14 1.99 20.38 -12.66
CA GLN A 14 2.96 20.44 -11.57
C GLN A 14 2.43 19.61 -10.39
N LEU A 15 3.21 18.61 -9.95
CA LEU A 15 2.86 17.79 -8.79
C LEU A 15 2.54 18.72 -7.62
N ASP A 16 1.33 18.63 -7.08
CA ASP A 16 0.97 19.37 -5.86
C ASP A 16 1.79 18.75 -4.72
N GLU A 17 2.88 19.43 -4.35
CA GLU A 17 3.82 19.01 -3.31
C GLU A 17 3.11 18.69 -1.98
N GLU A 18 1.98 19.35 -1.70
CA GLU A 18 1.19 19.08 -0.50
C GLU A 18 0.47 17.72 -0.58
N ILE A 19 -0.08 17.38 -1.75
CA ILE A 19 -0.71 16.07 -2.00
C ILE A 19 0.32 14.96 -1.85
N GLU A 20 1.53 15.15 -2.38
CA GLU A 20 2.54 14.09 -2.33
C GLU A 20 3.16 13.90 -0.96
N ALA A 21 3.35 14.98 -0.21
CA ALA A 21 3.72 14.88 1.20
C ALA A 21 2.68 14.09 2.02
N LYS A 22 1.38 14.28 1.73
CA LYS A 22 0.27 13.58 2.41
C LYS A 22 0.23 12.08 2.13
N ASN A 23 0.68 11.66 0.94
CA ASN A 23 0.72 10.26 0.52
C ASN A 23 1.88 9.47 1.15
N ASN A 24 2.90 10.16 1.66
CA ASN A 24 4.00 9.50 2.35
C ASN A 24 3.54 8.93 3.70
N LEU A 25 3.92 7.68 3.99
CA LEU A 25 3.64 6.98 5.24
C LEU A 25 3.96 7.81 6.49
N THR A 26 5.04 8.61 6.45
CA THR A 26 5.45 9.45 7.57
C THR A 26 4.47 10.56 7.92
N TYR A 27 3.56 10.93 7.02
CA TYR A 27 2.52 11.91 7.28
C TYR A 27 1.38 11.31 8.12
N TRP A 28 0.81 10.19 7.66
CA TRP A 28 -0.42 9.65 8.25
C TRP A 28 -0.17 8.62 9.36
N PHE A 29 0.90 7.83 9.28
CA PHE A 29 1.12 6.73 10.22
C PHE A 29 1.30 7.18 11.67
N PRO A 30 2.11 8.22 11.98
CA PRO A 30 2.25 8.69 13.36
C PRO A 30 0.93 9.18 13.98
N ILE A 31 0.03 9.72 13.16
CA ILE A 31 -1.30 10.14 13.60
C ILE A 31 -2.15 8.91 13.95
N LEU A 32 -2.16 7.88 13.10
CA LEU A 32 -2.88 6.64 13.35
C LEU A 32 -2.39 5.94 14.64
N GLU A 33 -1.08 5.90 14.88
CA GLU A 33 -0.51 5.37 16.12
C GLU A 33 -0.96 6.18 17.34
N LYS A 34 -0.89 7.52 17.25
CA LYS A 34 -1.28 8.41 18.35
C LYS A 34 -2.75 8.25 18.75
N ILE A 35 -3.65 8.03 17.79
CA ILE A 35 -5.07 7.78 18.04
C ILE A 35 -5.36 6.31 18.37
N LYS A 36 -4.32 5.47 18.48
CA LYS A 36 -4.41 4.03 18.78
C LYS A 36 -5.29 3.28 17.79
N MET A 37 -5.25 3.66 16.52
CA MET A 37 -5.90 2.90 15.46
C MET A 37 -5.22 1.54 15.33
N ARG A 38 -5.99 0.49 14.99
CA ARG A 38 -5.42 -0.83 14.71
C ARG A 38 -4.64 -0.76 13.40
N VAL A 39 -3.32 -0.67 13.52
CA VAL A 39 -2.35 -0.63 12.42
C VAL A 39 -1.26 -1.67 12.68
N PRO A 40 -0.57 -2.15 11.63
CA PRO A 40 0.65 -2.93 11.80
C PRO A 40 1.66 -2.21 12.71
N LYS A 41 2.21 -2.89 13.71
CA LYS A 41 3.47 -2.47 14.37
C LYS A 41 4.49 -2.12 13.29
N THR A 42 5.02 -0.91 13.33
CA THR A 42 5.88 -0.38 12.27
C THR A 42 7.07 0.34 12.85
N ILE A 43 8.24 0.17 12.24
CA ILE A 43 9.44 0.96 12.51
C ILE A 43 9.77 1.73 11.24
N ILE A 44 9.77 3.06 11.34
CA ILE A 44 10.14 3.97 10.25
C ILE A 44 11.64 4.22 10.32
N VAL A 45 12.32 4.06 9.18
CA VAL A 45 13.77 4.25 9.02
C VAL A 45 14.00 5.32 7.95
N HIS A 46 14.64 6.42 8.34
CA HIS A 46 15.10 7.45 7.42
C HIS A 46 16.40 7.00 6.72
N THR A 47 16.54 7.30 5.43
CA THR A 47 17.76 6.99 4.65
C THR A 47 18.96 7.77 5.15
N GLY A 48 18.75 8.97 5.69
CA GLY A 48 19.84 9.86 6.09
C GLY A 48 20.49 10.57 4.91
N GLY A 49 19.74 10.79 3.81
CA GLY A 49 20.25 11.44 2.60
C GLY A 49 21.11 10.54 1.70
N VAL A 50 21.12 9.23 1.95
CA VAL A 50 21.79 8.26 1.08
C VAL A 50 21.13 8.27 -0.29
N ASP A 51 21.94 8.47 -1.34
CA ASP A 51 21.51 8.42 -2.73
C ASP A 51 21.30 6.97 -3.18
N LEU A 52 20.14 6.41 -2.85
CA LEU A 52 19.80 5.03 -3.12
C LEU A 52 19.67 4.70 -4.63
N LEU A 53 19.56 5.70 -5.51
CA LEU A 53 19.48 5.47 -6.96
C LEU A 53 20.75 4.82 -7.50
N LYS A 54 21.91 5.16 -6.94
CA LYS A 54 23.20 4.56 -7.27
C LYS A 54 23.22 3.03 -7.15
N LEU A 55 22.34 2.45 -6.32
CA LEU A 55 22.22 1.00 -6.20
C LEU A 55 21.74 0.34 -7.51
N LEU A 56 20.97 1.07 -8.33
CA LEU A 56 20.49 0.62 -9.64
C LEU A 56 21.61 0.61 -10.67
N ASP A 57 22.58 1.52 -10.54
CA ASP A 57 23.80 1.55 -11.36
C ASP A 57 24.86 0.54 -10.91
N GLY A 58 24.56 -0.28 -9.90
CA GLY A 58 25.49 -1.26 -9.32
C GLY A 58 26.51 -0.65 -8.36
N GLU A 59 26.39 0.64 -8.04
CA GLU A 59 27.26 1.34 -7.09
C GLU A 59 26.76 1.18 -5.65
N ILE A 60 27.67 1.36 -4.67
CA ILE A 60 27.31 1.43 -3.25
C ILE A 60 27.47 2.88 -2.80
N PRO A 61 26.37 3.62 -2.55
CA PRO A 61 26.45 5.02 -2.16
C PRO A 61 27.04 5.18 -0.75
N GLU A 62 27.67 6.32 -0.50
CA GLU A 62 28.12 6.69 0.85
C GLU A 62 26.95 6.66 1.83
N GLY A 63 27.17 6.12 3.03
CA GLY A 63 26.14 5.97 4.05
C GLY A 63 25.21 4.75 3.87
N TYR A 64 25.30 4.02 2.74
CA TYR A 64 24.44 2.85 2.49
C TYR A 64 24.53 1.80 3.58
N MET A 65 25.75 1.44 4.00
CA MET A 65 25.94 0.36 4.99
C MET A 65 25.31 0.72 6.34
N GLN A 66 25.33 2.00 6.72
CA GLN A 66 24.69 2.50 7.93
C GLN A 66 23.16 2.44 7.79
N PHE A 67 22.62 2.84 6.63
CA PHE A 67 21.18 2.72 6.35
C PHE A 67 20.71 1.27 6.33
N HIS A 68 21.41 0.39 5.61
CA HIS A 68 21.15 -1.04 5.55
C HIS A 68 21.16 -1.67 6.95
N LYS A 69 22.14 -1.30 7.80
CA LYS A 69 22.17 -1.74 9.19
C LYS A 69 20.93 -1.31 9.98
N ARG A 70 20.47 -0.06 9.82
CA ARG A 70 19.24 0.41 10.50
C ARG A 70 17.99 -0.37 10.06
N LEU A 71 17.90 -0.74 8.78
CA LEU A 71 16.83 -1.61 8.29
C LEU A 71 16.90 -3.01 8.91
N LEU A 72 18.08 -3.63 8.97
CA LEU A 72 18.26 -4.92 9.63
C LEU A 72 17.93 -4.86 11.13
N ASP A 73 18.34 -3.80 11.82
CA ASP A 73 18.02 -3.60 13.23
C ASP A 73 16.50 -3.43 13.44
N ALA A 74 15.79 -2.79 12.51
CA ALA A 74 14.33 -2.71 12.52
C ALA A 74 13.66 -4.07 12.24
N ILE A 75 14.17 -4.85 11.27
CA ILE A 75 13.71 -6.22 10.99
C ILE A 75 13.86 -7.10 12.22
N LYS A 76 14.99 -7.04 12.93
CA LYS A 76 15.22 -7.81 14.16
C LYS A 76 14.22 -7.46 15.27
N GLN A 77 13.77 -6.22 15.34
CA GLN A 77 12.79 -5.77 16.33
C GLN A 77 11.33 -6.13 15.96
N ILE A 78 11.03 -6.25 14.67
CA ILE A 78 9.71 -6.67 14.18
C ILE A 78 9.59 -8.20 14.18
N GLY A 79 10.62 -8.90 13.74
CA GLY A 79 10.65 -10.36 13.53
C GLY A 79 10.23 -10.76 12.11
N PHE A 80 10.52 -12.01 11.73
CA PHE A 80 10.11 -12.57 10.44
C PHE A 80 8.79 -13.39 10.55
N PRO A 81 8.01 -13.49 9.46
CA PRO A 81 8.12 -12.63 8.27
C PRO A 81 7.75 -11.16 8.62
N CYS A 82 8.25 -10.22 7.84
CA CYS A 82 7.90 -8.80 7.94
C CYS A 82 7.61 -8.19 6.57
N PHE A 83 7.06 -6.98 6.60
CA PHE A 83 6.65 -6.25 5.41
C PHE A 83 7.49 -4.99 5.21
N LEU A 84 8.22 -4.91 4.10
CA LEU A 84 9.05 -3.78 3.69
C LEU A 84 8.25 -2.85 2.75
N ARG A 85 8.35 -1.55 2.96
CA ARG A 85 7.89 -0.53 2.00
C ARG A 85 8.72 0.75 2.08
N SER A 86 8.71 1.54 1.02
CA SER A 86 9.07 2.94 1.10
C SER A 86 7.92 3.75 1.71
N GLY A 87 8.12 5.05 1.91
CA GLY A 87 7.07 5.98 2.28
C GLY A 87 5.88 5.93 1.31
N MET A 88 6.13 5.65 0.04
CA MET A 88 5.14 5.75 -1.04
C MET A 88 4.58 4.40 -1.51
N THR A 89 5.39 3.34 -1.58
CA THR A 89 4.98 2.06 -2.18
C THR A 89 5.69 0.86 -1.59
N SER A 90 5.11 -0.32 -1.75
CA SER A 90 5.67 -1.60 -1.36
C SER A 90 5.86 -2.57 -2.53
N ASP A 91 5.45 -2.18 -3.73
CA ASP A 91 5.49 -3.03 -4.93
C ASP A 91 4.91 -4.45 -4.73
N LYS A 92 3.65 -4.52 -4.28
CA LYS A 92 2.94 -5.78 -4.02
C LYS A 92 2.89 -6.73 -5.23
N HIS A 93 3.08 -6.22 -6.45
CA HIS A 93 3.00 -7.02 -7.67
C HIS A 93 4.22 -7.95 -7.85
N SER A 94 5.35 -7.62 -7.21
CA SER A 94 6.57 -8.43 -7.16
C SER A 94 6.81 -9.02 -5.77
N TRP A 95 5.73 -9.53 -5.14
CA TRP A 95 5.64 -9.87 -3.72
C TRP A 95 6.88 -10.54 -3.11
N LYS A 96 7.30 -11.67 -3.69
CA LYS A 96 8.45 -12.46 -3.22
C LYS A 96 9.80 -11.78 -3.41
N ASN A 97 9.85 -10.76 -4.25
CA ASN A 97 11.06 -10.04 -4.63
C ASN A 97 11.07 -8.60 -4.09
N SER A 98 10.05 -8.16 -3.34
CA SER A 98 9.87 -6.77 -2.91
C SER A 98 9.50 -6.61 -1.42
N CYS A 99 8.24 -6.72 -1.04
CA CYS A 99 7.76 -6.34 0.28
C CYS A 99 7.73 -7.48 1.29
N PHE A 100 7.71 -8.74 0.85
CA PHE A 100 7.63 -9.89 1.75
C PHE A 100 9.01 -10.41 2.17
N ILE A 101 9.47 -10.01 3.34
CA ILE A 101 10.80 -10.33 3.85
C ILE A 101 10.70 -11.53 4.81
N THR A 102 11.41 -12.61 4.50
CA THR A 102 11.42 -13.87 5.28
C THR A 102 12.77 -14.19 5.91
N ALA A 103 13.85 -13.60 5.40
CA ALA A 103 15.21 -13.71 5.92
C ALA A 103 16.00 -12.41 5.72
N GLU A 104 17.09 -12.22 6.47
CA GLU A 104 17.97 -11.04 6.32
C GLU A 104 18.59 -10.94 4.93
N SER A 105 18.83 -12.07 4.27
CA SER A 105 19.37 -12.16 2.91
C SER A 105 18.48 -11.52 1.85
N ASP A 106 17.18 -11.42 2.12
CA ASP A 106 16.18 -10.91 1.17
C ASP A 106 16.34 -9.39 0.99
N LEU A 107 16.74 -8.69 2.05
CA LEU A 107 16.67 -7.24 2.16
C LEU A 107 17.30 -6.49 0.98
N LYS A 108 18.50 -6.88 0.54
CA LYS A 108 19.21 -6.16 -0.51
C LYS A 108 18.45 -6.16 -1.83
N ASN A 109 17.96 -7.33 -2.25
CA ASN A 109 17.24 -7.46 -3.53
C ASN A 109 15.88 -6.77 -3.44
N HIS A 110 15.19 -6.97 -2.32
CA HIS A 110 13.88 -6.36 -2.05
C HIS A 110 13.92 -4.83 -2.04
N LEU A 111 14.96 -4.26 -1.42
CA LEU A 111 15.23 -2.83 -1.45
C LEU A 111 15.39 -2.32 -2.88
N ARG A 112 16.20 -3.02 -3.70
CA ARG A 112 16.43 -2.66 -5.11
C ARG A 112 15.15 -2.70 -5.93
N THR A 113 14.34 -3.76 -5.80
CA THR A 113 13.06 -3.89 -6.49
C THR A 113 12.14 -2.71 -6.17
N ILE A 114 12.00 -2.34 -4.89
CA ILE A 114 11.14 -1.21 -4.51
C ILE A 114 11.70 0.13 -5.01
N ILE A 115 13.03 0.33 -5.02
CA ILE A 115 13.65 1.53 -5.58
C ILE A 115 13.37 1.62 -7.08
N GLU A 116 13.61 0.55 -7.83
CA GLU A 116 13.36 0.47 -9.28
C GLU A 116 11.89 0.75 -9.60
N THR A 117 10.96 0.10 -8.90
CA THR A 117 9.52 0.34 -9.05
C THR A 117 9.14 1.78 -8.72
N SER A 118 9.76 2.40 -7.71
CA SER A 118 9.54 3.81 -7.37
C SER A 118 10.00 4.74 -8.51
N VAL A 119 11.14 4.46 -9.14
CA VAL A 119 11.64 5.22 -10.31
C VAL A 119 10.70 5.05 -11.50
N MET A 120 10.25 3.83 -11.79
CA MET A 120 9.34 3.54 -12.90
C MET A 120 7.97 4.22 -12.71
N ALA A 121 7.46 4.23 -11.47
CA ALA A 121 6.27 4.99 -11.12
C ALA A 121 6.48 6.49 -11.37
N ASN A 122 7.66 7.02 -11.04
CA ASN A 122 7.98 8.43 -11.26
C ASN A 122 8.04 8.85 -12.72
N ILE A 123 8.67 8.03 -13.56
CA ILE A 123 8.65 8.22 -15.03
C ILE A 123 7.21 8.25 -15.55
N SER A 124 6.29 7.55 -14.89
CA SER A 124 4.86 7.51 -15.20
C SER A 124 4.05 8.66 -14.59
N GLY A 125 4.71 9.67 -14.00
CA GLY A 125 4.09 10.86 -13.43
C GLY A 125 3.64 10.73 -11.97
N TYR A 126 4.03 9.65 -11.28
CA TYR A 126 3.78 9.49 -9.85
C TYR A 126 4.91 10.10 -9.01
N PRO A 127 4.67 10.39 -7.73
CA PRO A 127 5.68 11.00 -6.88
C PRO A 127 6.74 9.98 -6.52
N PHE A 128 7.95 10.50 -6.36
CA PHE A 128 9.11 9.73 -5.96
C PHE A 128 9.59 10.22 -4.61
N ASP A 129 9.45 9.38 -3.58
CA ASP A 129 10.13 9.60 -2.31
C ASP A 129 10.57 8.26 -1.71
N ILE A 130 11.89 8.09 -1.63
CA ILE A 130 12.56 6.95 -1.01
C ILE A 130 13.38 7.37 0.21
N SER A 131 13.13 8.55 0.77
CA SER A 131 13.81 9.10 1.96
C SER A 131 13.41 8.37 3.23
N PHE A 132 12.23 7.74 3.24
CA PHE A 132 11.72 6.98 4.37
C PHE A 132 11.32 5.58 3.94
N TRP A 133 11.59 4.63 4.82
CA TRP A 133 11.27 3.23 4.68
C TRP A 133 10.57 2.74 5.94
N ALA A 134 9.75 1.72 5.82
CA ALA A 134 9.05 1.13 6.94
C ALA A 134 9.23 -0.39 6.93
N ILE A 135 9.61 -0.93 8.09
CA ILE A 135 9.51 -2.36 8.39
C ILE A 135 8.29 -2.55 9.27
N ARG A 136 7.36 -3.39 8.83
CA ARG A 136 6.07 -3.59 9.49
C ARG A 136 5.86 -5.04 9.85
N GLU A 137 5.11 -5.28 10.92
CA GLU A 137 4.65 -6.62 11.23
C GLU A 137 3.85 -7.19 10.06
N PHE A 138 4.08 -8.47 9.78
CA PHE A 138 3.30 -9.17 8.79
C PHE A 138 1.96 -9.60 9.40
N ILE A 139 0.86 -9.02 8.89
CA ILE A 139 -0.48 -9.43 9.32
C ILE A 139 -0.78 -10.81 8.71
N LYS A 140 -1.06 -11.79 9.57
CA LYS A 140 -1.54 -13.11 9.14
C LYS A 140 -2.99 -13.00 8.68
N THR A 141 -3.27 -13.56 7.51
CA THR A 141 -4.57 -13.49 6.83
C THR A 141 -5.07 -14.87 6.44
N GLU A 142 -6.32 -14.95 6.00
CA GLU A 142 -6.90 -16.13 5.36
C GLU A 142 -7.01 -15.87 3.84
N PRO A 143 -6.09 -16.39 3.00
CA PRO A 143 -6.09 -16.11 1.57
C PRO A 143 -7.20 -16.88 0.85
N LEU A 144 -7.92 -16.21 -0.04
CA LEU A 144 -8.90 -16.86 -0.93
C LEU A 144 -8.19 -17.54 -2.11
N PHE A 145 -7.13 -16.92 -2.60
CA PHE A 145 -6.24 -17.43 -3.63
C PHE A 145 -4.91 -16.67 -3.59
N TYR A 146 -4.01 -17.02 -4.51
CA TYR A 146 -2.70 -16.38 -4.64
C TYR A 146 -2.55 -15.79 -6.04
N ALA A 147 -1.95 -14.61 -6.13
CA ALA A 147 -1.58 -13.94 -7.38
C ALA A 147 -0.24 -13.21 -7.18
N PHE A 148 0.30 -12.54 -8.20
CA PHE A 148 1.46 -11.65 -8.06
C PHE A 148 2.65 -12.29 -7.31
N GLU A 149 3.21 -13.36 -7.88
CA GLU A 149 4.33 -14.11 -7.27
C GLU A 149 4.00 -14.71 -5.88
N GLU A 150 2.84 -15.36 -5.78
CA GLU A 150 2.32 -15.98 -4.55
C GLU A 150 1.98 -15.01 -3.41
N MET A 151 1.66 -13.76 -3.75
CA MET A 151 0.99 -12.89 -2.81
C MET A 151 -0.36 -13.49 -2.39
N PRO A 152 -0.65 -13.59 -1.08
CA PRO A 152 -1.97 -13.97 -0.61
C PRO A 152 -2.99 -12.88 -0.96
N ILE A 153 -4.01 -13.22 -1.74
CA ILE A 153 -5.15 -12.34 -2.02
C ILE A 153 -6.21 -12.57 -0.98
N THR A 154 -6.50 -11.52 -0.21
CA THR A 154 -7.31 -11.56 1.01
C THR A 154 -8.29 -10.41 1.00
N LYS A 155 -9.28 -10.43 1.91
CA LYS A 155 -10.26 -9.35 2.02
C LYS A 155 -9.59 -8.03 2.41
N GLU A 156 -9.50 -7.14 1.43
CA GLU A 156 -9.02 -5.77 1.55
C GLU A 156 -10.09 -4.80 1.04
N ARG A 157 -10.26 -3.67 1.74
CA ARG A 157 -11.24 -2.63 1.40
C ARG A 157 -10.57 -1.28 1.33
N ARG A 158 -11.00 -0.47 0.36
CA ARG A 158 -10.62 0.93 0.22
C ARG A 158 -11.82 1.81 0.53
N ILE A 159 -11.69 2.69 1.51
CA ILE A 159 -12.77 3.57 1.95
C ILE A 159 -12.37 5.00 1.68
N PHE A 160 -13.22 5.72 0.96
CA PHE A 160 -13.02 7.12 0.66
C PHE A 160 -13.76 7.99 1.66
N ILE A 161 -13.05 8.96 2.23
CA ILE A 161 -13.55 9.89 3.24
C ILE A 161 -13.34 11.30 2.72
N LYS A 162 -14.35 12.16 2.83
CA LYS A 162 -14.21 13.59 2.54
C LYS A 162 -14.72 14.41 3.70
N ASN A 163 -13.85 15.25 4.26
CA ASN A 163 -14.17 16.14 5.38
C ASN A 163 -14.80 15.42 6.58
N GLY A 164 -14.26 14.24 6.92
CA GLY A 164 -14.70 13.45 8.07
C GLY A 164 -15.91 12.54 7.82
N GLU A 165 -16.50 12.56 6.63
CA GLU A 165 -17.63 11.71 6.26
C GLU A 165 -17.22 10.65 5.24
N VAL A 166 -17.73 9.42 5.41
CA VAL A 166 -17.51 8.33 4.47
C VAL A 166 -18.32 8.57 3.20
N LEU A 167 -17.66 8.61 2.05
CA LEU A 167 -18.31 8.73 0.75
C LEU A 167 -18.69 7.36 0.21
N CYS A 168 -17.70 6.49 0.01
CA CYS A 168 -17.87 5.17 -0.60
C CYS A 168 -16.88 4.15 -0.03
N ASN A 169 -17.26 2.89 -0.17
CA ASN A 169 -16.51 1.72 0.30
C ASN A 169 -16.37 0.75 -0.88
N HIS A 170 -15.14 0.48 -1.27
CA HIS A 170 -14.80 -0.31 -2.46
C HIS A 170 -13.96 -1.53 -2.11
N PRO A 171 -14.08 -2.64 -2.85
CA PRO A 171 -13.07 -3.67 -2.81
C PRO A 171 -11.72 -3.05 -3.18
N TYR A 172 -10.64 -3.49 -2.54
CA TYR A 172 -9.31 -3.00 -2.92
C TYR A 172 -8.88 -3.52 -4.30
N TRP A 173 -9.22 -4.78 -4.60
CA TRP A 173 -8.81 -5.48 -5.82
C TRP A 173 -9.90 -5.44 -6.90
N PRO A 174 -9.71 -4.69 -8.00
CA PRO A 174 -10.57 -4.79 -9.18
C PRO A 174 -10.34 -6.11 -9.92
N ASP A 175 -11.36 -6.58 -10.63
CA ASP A 175 -11.31 -7.85 -11.38
C ASP A 175 -10.17 -7.83 -12.42
N GLU A 176 -10.01 -6.69 -13.07
CA GLU A 176 -9.03 -6.45 -14.13
C GLU A 176 -7.59 -6.61 -13.63
N ALA A 177 -7.33 -6.45 -12.33
CA ALA A 177 -6.01 -6.67 -11.74
C ALA A 177 -5.54 -8.13 -11.89
N PHE A 178 -6.48 -9.08 -12.02
CA PHE A 178 -6.19 -10.51 -12.06
C PHE A 178 -6.29 -11.12 -13.45
N GLU A 179 -6.44 -10.34 -14.52
CA GLU A 179 -6.69 -10.84 -15.88
C GLU A 179 -5.70 -11.94 -16.31
N SER A 180 -4.40 -11.77 -16.00
CA SER A 180 -3.36 -12.76 -16.30
C SER A 180 -3.31 -13.98 -15.36
N TYR A 181 -4.14 -13.99 -14.31
CA TYR A 181 -4.20 -15.02 -13.28
C TYR A 181 -5.52 -15.81 -13.27
N LYS A 182 -6.61 -15.28 -13.85
CA LYS A 182 -7.95 -15.89 -13.80
C LYS A 182 -7.94 -17.39 -14.14
N HIS A 183 -7.28 -17.77 -15.22
CA HIS A 183 -7.18 -19.16 -15.69
C HIS A 183 -6.38 -20.10 -14.77
N LYS A 184 -5.59 -19.56 -13.83
CA LYS A 184 -4.79 -20.32 -12.86
C LYS A 184 -5.50 -20.49 -11.52
N ILE A 185 -6.61 -19.79 -11.30
CA ILE A 185 -7.33 -19.75 -10.04
C ILE A 185 -8.60 -20.61 -10.18
N PRO A 186 -8.67 -21.76 -9.50
CA PRO A 186 -9.90 -22.55 -9.46
C PRO A 186 -11.06 -21.74 -8.86
N ASP A 187 -12.24 -21.86 -9.46
CA ASP A 187 -13.47 -21.17 -9.04
C ASP A 187 -13.30 -19.64 -8.91
N TYR A 188 -12.49 -19.05 -9.79
CA TYR A 188 -12.12 -17.63 -9.76
C TYR A 188 -13.32 -16.69 -9.52
N GLU A 189 -14.40 -16.86 -10.27
CA GLU A 189 -15.60 -16.00 -10.15
C GLU A 189 -16.24 -16.06 -8.77
N ALA A 190 -16.32 -17.26 -8.17
CA ALA A 190 -16.87 -17.43 -6.83
C ALA A 190 -15.96 -16.78 -5.77
N LYS A 191 -14.65 -16.98 -5.90
CA LYS A 191 -13.65 -16.39 -5.00
C LYS A 191 -13.56 -14.88 -5.12
N LEU A 192 -13.68 -14.33 -6.34
CA LEU A 192 -13.72 -12.89 -6.57
C LEU A 192 -14.98 -12.28 -5.94
N LYS A 193 -16.13 -12.91 -6.14
CA LYS A 193 -17.38 -12.48 -5.49
C LYS A 193 -17.24 -12.48 -3.97
N GLU A 194 -16.63 -13.52 -3.40
CA GLU A 194 -16.35 -13.58 -1.95
C GLU A 194 -15.40 -12.47 -1.51
N LEU A 195 -14.28 -12.27 -2.23
CA LEU A 195 -13.28 -11.24 -1.98
C LEU A 195 -13.89 -9.83 -1.94
N GLN A 196 -14.83 -9.56 -2.85
CA GLN A 196 -15.46 -8.25 -3.01
C GLN A 196 -16.68 -8.04 -2.10
N SER A 197 -17.21 -9.10 -1.50
CA SER A 197 -18.37 -9.03 -0.61
C SER A 197 -18.02 -8.58 0.81
N LEU A 198 -18.98 -7.89 1.44
CA LEU A 198 -18.98 -7.58 2.87
C LEU A 198 -20.31 -8.04 3.48
N THR A 199 -20.27 -8.46 4.73
CA THR A 199 -21.47 -8.52 5.57
C THR A 199 -21.85 -7.12 6.05
N GLU A 200 -23.10 -6.93 6.50
CA GLU A 200 -23.56 -5.65 7.06
C GLU A 200 -22.72 -5.22 8.28
N ASP A 201 -22.28 -6.17 9.10
CA ASP A 201 -21.43 -5.91 10.25
C ASP A 201 -20.02 -5.49 9.86
N GLU A 202 -19.42 -6.14 8.85
CA GLU A 202 -18.10 -5.75 8.34
C GLU A 202 -18.16 -4.34 7.74
N GLU A 203 -19.18 -4.03 6.94
CA GLU A 203 -19.37 -2.70 6.36
C GLU A 203 -19.56 -1.63 7.44
N ARG A 204 -20.36 -1.93 8.48
CA ARG A 204 -20.58 -1.03 9.61
C ARG A 204 -19.28 -0.78 10.40
N GLU A 205 -18.52 -1.82 10.71
CA GLU A 205 -17.23 -1.70 11.43
C GLU A 205 -16.26 -0.80 10.64
N LEU A 206 -16.07 -1.10 9.36
CA LEU A 206 -15.21 -0.37 8.45
C LEU A 206 -15.60 1.11 8.33
N ASN A 207 -16.89 1.41 8.18
CA ASN A 207 -17.39 2.78 8.12
C ASN A 207 -17.15 3.53 9.44
N LEU A 208 -17.29 2.87 10.59
CA LEU A 208 -17.00 3.48 11.90
C LEU A 208 -15.50 3.77 12.06
N MET A 209 -14.63 2.83 11.66
CA MET A 209 -13.18 3.02 11.67
C MET A 209 -12.76 4.19 10.77
N ALA A 210 -13.23 4.20 9.52
CA ALA A 210 -12.97 5.26 8.56
C ALA A 210 -13.47 6.61 9.07
N LYS A 211 -14.72 6.69 9.57
CA LYS A 211 -15.27 7.93 10.13
C LYS A 211 -14.47 8.43 11.33
N TYR A 212 -13.96 7.52 12.17
CA TYR A 212 -13.09 7.90 13.28
C TYR A 212 -11.76 8.49 12.79
N ILE A 213 -11.10 7.85 11.82
CA ILE A 213 -9.88 8.38 11.16
C ILE A 213 -10.16 9.76 10.55
N GLY A 214 -11.28 9.91 9.84
CA GLY A 214 -11.68 11.15 9.18
C GLY A 214 -11.79 12.38 10.11
N ARG A 215 -11.91 12.20 11.42
CA ARG A 215 -11.88 13.31 12.40
C ARG A 215 -10.51 13.98 12.51
N PHE A 216 -9.45 13.28 12.11
CA PHE A 216 -8.06 13.73 12.23
C PHE A 216 -7.45 14.16 10.89
N PHE A 217 -8.11 13.83 9.78
CA PHE A 217 -7.62 14.09 8.43
C PHE A 217 -8.64 14.93 7.65
N LYS A 218 -8.29 16.20 7.40
CA LYS A 218 -9.10 17.10 6.57
C LYS A 218 -8.87 16.83 5.09
N GLY A 219 -9.87 17.16 4.27
CA GLY A 219 -9.80 16.98 2.82
C GLY A 219 -10.33 15.62 2.37
N PHE A 220 -9.82 15.16 1.23
CA PHE A 220 -10.25 13.92 0.58
C PHE A 220 -9.20 12.82 0.73
N TRP A 221 -9.56 11.71 1.33
CA TRP A 221 -8.67 10.62 1.68
C TRP A 221 -9.22 9.28 1.23
N SER A 222 -8.32 8.39 0.84
CA SER A 222 -8.52 6.96 0.69
C SER A 222 -7.82 6.25 1.85
N VAL A 223 -8.53 5.31 2.47
CA VAL A 223 -8.04 4.53 3.60
C VAL A 223 -8.20 3.06 3.29
N ASP A 224 -7.09 2.33 3.29
CA ASP A 224 -7.05 0.91 2.96
C ASP A 224 -7.02 0.07 4.24
N PHE A 225 -7.92 -0.91 4.28
CA PHE A 225 -8.07 -1.86 5.37
C PHE A 225 -7.82 -3.28 4.89
N LEU A 226 -7.13 -4.08 5.71
CA LEU A 226 -6.89 -5.51 5.49
C LEU A 226 -7.47 -6.30 6.66
N ARG A 227 -8.19 -7.38 6.36
CA ARG A 227 -8.75 -8.29 7.37
C ARG A 227 -7.76 -9.39 7.73
N ASN A 228 -7.49 -9.56 9.01
CA ASN A 228 -6.63 -10.63 9.51
C ASN A 228 -7.38 -11.97 9.64
N ILE A 229 -6.65 -13.04 9.98
CA ILE A 229 -7.19 -14.40 10.16
C ILE A 229 -8.21 -14.51 11.31
N ASP A 230 -8.16 -13.63 12.31
CA ASP A 230 -9.13 -13.57 13.41
C ASP A 230 -10.38 -12.74 13.05
N GLY A 231 -10.45 -12.25 11.81
CA GLY A 231 -11.54 -11.43 11.31
C GLY A 231 -11.48 -9.95 11.66
N ASN A 232 -10.40 -9.47 12.27
CA ASN A 232 -10.18 -8.07 12.64
C ASN A 232 -9.64 -7.23 11.46
N TRP A 233 -10.11 -5.99 11.33
CA TRP A 233 -9.61 -5.04 10.32
C TRP A 233 -8.45 -4.19 10.84
N PHE A 234 -7.42 -4.05 10.00
CA PHE A 234 -6.25 -3.20 10.22
C PHE A 234 -6.19 -2.12 9.14
N CYS A 235 -5.95 -0.87 9.54
CA CYS A 235 -5.61 0.19 8.58
C CYS A 235 -4.17 -0.03 8.09
N THR A 236 -4.01 -0.36 6.82
CA THR A 236 -2.71 -0.74 6.23
C THR A 236 -2.12 0.35 5.37
N ASP A 237 -2.92 1.22 4.76
CA ASP A 237 -2.42 2.33 3.95
C ASP A 237 -3.37 3.52 3.94
N MET A 238 -2.83 4.70 3.62
CA MET A 238 -3.62 5.91 3.37
C MET A 238 -2.98 6.72 2.25
N ALA A 239 -3.83 7.34 1.44
CA ALA A 239 -3.43 8.29 0.41
C ALA A 239 -4.53 9.35 0.25
N THR A 240 -4.24 10.44 -0.43
CA THR A 240 -5.28 11.37 -0.87
C THR A 240 -6.22 10.66 -1.85
N GLY A 241 -7.49 11.03 -1.82
CA GLY A 241 -8.48 10.41 -2.69
C GLY A 241 -8.20 10.69 -4.17
N GLU A 242 -7.57 11.83 -4.48
CA GLU A 242 -7.15 12.25 -5.82
C GLU A 242 -6.10 11.31 -6.45
N ARG A 243 -5.30 10.62 -5.62
CA ARG A 243 -4.22 9.72 -6.05
C ARG A 243 -4.56 8.25 -5.92
N SER A 244 -5.79 7.94 -5.55
CA SER A 244 -6.21 6.57 -5.26
C SER A 244 -7.09 6.01 -6.37
N TYR A 245 -6.89 4.74 -6.72
CA TYR A 245 -7.78 4.05 -7.67
C TYR A 245 -9.20 4.05 -7.11
N HIS A 246 -10.13 4.53 -7.94
CA HIS A 246 -11.54 4.58 -7.65
C HIS A 246 -12.33 3.94 -8.81
N TYR A 247 -13.33 3.13 -8.48
CA TYR A 247 -14.15 2.47 -9.48
C TYR A 247 -14.94 3.49 -10.31
N SER A 248 -14.87 3.38 -11.64
CA SER A 248 -15.43 4.36 -12.57
C SER A 248 -16.96 4.45 -12.56
N ASP A 249 -17.64 3.40 -12.10
CA ASP A 249 -19.10 3.30 -12.02
C ASP A 249 -19.68 3.83 -10.70
N CYS A 250 -18.84 4.21 -9.75
CA CYS A 250 -19.29 4.70 -8.47
C CYS A 250 -19.79 6.14 -8.56
N LYS A 251 -21.10 6.31 -8.36
CA LYS A 251 -21.85 7.57 -8.49
C LYS A 251 -21.53 8.64 -7.44
N LYS A 252 -20.66 8.35 -6.47
CA LYS A 252 -20.36 9.22 -5.33
C LYS A 252 -19.04 9.98 -5.48
N PHE A 253 -18.41 9.87 -6.65
CA PHE A 253 -17.10 10.44 -6.98
C PHE A 253 -17.22 11.44 -8.12
#